data_AF-A0A2E5XG89-F1
#
_entry.id   AF-A0A2E5XG89-F1
#
_cell.length_a   1.000
_cell.length_b   1.000
_cell.length_c   1.000
_cell.angle_alpha   90.00
_cell.angle_beta   90.00
_cell.angle_gamma   90.00
#
_symmetry.space_group_name_H-M   'P 1'
#
loop_
_entity.id
_entity.type
_entity.pdbx_description
1 polymer ?
#
loop_
_entity_poly.entity_id
_entity_poly.type
_entity_poly.pdbx_seq_one_letter_code
_entity_poly.pdbx_strand_id
1 'polypeptide(L)'
;MLAVSVSLSGCGSKKHKSPEAVFEAAKSAMADEDMEGFMNCLTPESQDLLAGAMVMLGTMMKGLAALGGEDADAQQSMSKIGKVLEDHGLTEDAMKKMEGADESDPASAMKRLVEPVKDKAAFVGDMFEVFSGMEDGAAVQKDFQFKGTLKDIKIDGDSASAVLEDGGTSDPFQFKKVKGSWLIHLDPSELAGGFPGN
;
A
#
# COMPACT_ATOMS: atom_id res chain seq x y z
N MET A 1 -2.00 -0.49 39.69
CA MET A 1 -2.16 -0.24 38.24
C MET A 1 -0.90 -0.75 37.55
N LEU A 2 -0.99 -1.85 36.81
CA LEU A 2 0.13 -2.41 36.06
C LEU A 2 0.36 -1.55 34.82
N ALA A 3 1.49 -0.84 34.77
CA ALA A 3 1.95 -0.17 33.58
C ALA A 3 2.45 -1.21 32.59
N VAL A 4 1.66 -1.49 31.55
CA VAL A 4 2.12 -2.27 30.40
C VAL A 4 2.92 -1.32 29.52
N SER A 5 4.24 -1.42 29.59
CA SER A 5 5.14 -0.78 28.63
C SER A 5 4.96 -1.45 27.27
N VAL A 6 4.18 -0.84 26.38
CA VAL A 6 4.08 -1.26 24.98
C VAL A 6 5.36 -0.80 24.28
N SER A 7 6.33 -1.70 24.15
CA SER A 7 7.47 -1.47 23.27
C SER A 7 6.99 -1.44 21.82
N LEU A 8 6.88 -0.23 21.27
CA LEU A 8 6.78 0.03 19.84
C LEU A 8 7.98 -0.65 19.16
N SER A 9 7.70 -1.72 18.44
CA SER A 9 8.65 -2.31 17.51
C SER A 9 7.85 -2.51 16.25
N GLY A 10 8.34 -1.95 15.13
CA GLY A 10 7.74 -2.13 13.82
C GLY A 10 7.45 -3.60 13.53
N CYS A 11 6.54 -3.85 12.57
CA CYS A 11 6.07 -5.19 12.20
C CYS A 11 7.18 -6.17 11.74
N GLY A 12 8.46 -5.77 11.76
CA GLY A 12 9.60 -6.65 11.64
C GLY A 12 9.65 -7.70 12.77
N SER A 13 9.32 -8.95 12.42
CA SER A 13 9.50 -10.20 13.20
C SER A 13 8.59 -10.48 14.40
N LYS A 14 7.74 -9.56 14.86
CA LYS A 14 6.78 -9.82 15.94
C LYS A 14 5.43 -10.29 15.40
N LYS A 15 5.00 -11.50 15.81
CA LYS A 15 3.65 -11.99 15.51
C LYS A 15 2.60 -11.15 16.24
N HIS A 16 1.77 -10.43 15.52
CA HIS A 16 0.65 -9.67 16.07
C HIS A 16 -0.44 -10.62 16.58
N LYS A 17 -0.85 -10.43 17.84
CA LYS A 17 -1.78 -11.32 18.53
C LYS A 17 -3.24 -10.93 18.37
N SER A 18 -3.51 -9.70 17.92
CA SER A 18 -4.85 -9.20 17.64
C SER A 18 -4.86 -8.23 16.45
N PRO A 19 -6.04 -7.98 15.84
CA PRO A 19 -6.22 -6.95 14.81
C PRO A 19 -5.75 -5.55 15.23
N GLU A 20 -6.04 -5.13 16.45
CA GLU A 20 -5.63 -3.83 17.00
C GLU A 20 -4.12 -3.71 17.07
N ALA A 21 -3.44 -4.79 17.47
CA ALA A 21 -1.99 -4.79 17.62
C ALA A 21 -1.26 -4.68 16.28
N VAL A 22 -1.84 -5.15 15.16
CA VAL A 22 -1.24 -4.95 13.83
C VAL A 22 -1.62 -3.59 13.25
N PHE A 23 -2.83 -3.10 13.52
CA PHE A 23 -3.24 -1.77 13.09
C PHE A 23 -2.40 -0.66 13.73
N GLU A 24 -2.19 -0.69 15.04
CA GLU A 24 -1.35 0.30 15.71
C GLU A 24 0.13 0.18 15.30
N ALA A 25 0.60 -1.02 14.99
CA ALA A 25 1.95 -1.21 14.45
C ALA A 25 2.09 -0.62 13.05
N ALA A 26 1.09 -0.81 12.17
CA ALA A 26 1.05 -0.19 10.86
C ALA A 26 1.01 1.34 10.95
N LYS A 27 0.19 1.88 11.87
CA LYS A 27 0.13 3.32 12.14
C LYS A 27 1.47 3.90 12.59
N SER A 28 2.15 3.23 13.52
CA SER A 28 3.48 3.64 13.96
C SER A 28 4.46 3.61 12.81
N ALA A 29 4.48 2.52 12.02
CA ALA A 29 5.39 2.40 10.89
C ALA A 29 5.18 3.52 9.86
N MET A 30 3.94 3.85 9.54
CA MET A 30 3.63 4.99 8.66
C MET A 30 4.05 6.33 9.26
N ALA A 31 3.88 6.54 10.56
CA ALA A 31 4.29 7.77 11.24
C ALA A 31 5.82 7.92 11.31
N ASP A 32 6.54 6.81 11.37
CA ASP A 32 8.00 6.74 11.39
C ASP A 32 8.62 6.65 9.98
N GLU A 33 7.80 6.76 8.91
CA GLU A 33 8.19 6.57 7.50
C GLU A 33 8.84 5.20 7.22
N ASP A 34 8.58 4.21 8.08
CA ASP A 34 9.06 2.83 7.99
C ASP A 34 8.16 2.02 7.06
N MET A 35 8.38 2.17 5.75
CA MET A 35 7.60 1.49 4.71
C MET A 35 7.78 -0.03 4.74
N GLU A 36 8.96 -0.52 5.14
CA GLU A 36 9.20 -1.95 5.33
C GLU A 36 8.37 -2.50 6.50
N GLY A 37 8.37 -1.77 7.62
CA GLY A 37 7.50 -2.05 8.76
C GLY A 37 6.03 -2.07 8.34
N PHE A 38 5.56 -1.06 7.63
CA PHE A 38 4.18 -0.98 7.17
C PHE A 38 3.80 -2.17 6.26
N MET A 39 4.63 -2.47 5.26
CA MET A 39 4.40 -3.58 4.34
C MET A 39 4.36 -4.93 5.06
N ASN A 40 5.17 -5.12 6.10
CA ASN A 40 5.15 -6.31 6.94
C ASN A 40 3.88 -6.46 7.80
N CYS A 41 3.10 -5.40 7.98
CA CYS A 41 1.79 -5.46 8.64
C CYS A 41 0.67 -5.93 7.69
N LEU A 42 0.92 -5.97 6.37
CA LEU A 42 -0.04 -6.38 5.35
C LEU A 42 0.03 -7.89 5.08
N THR A 43 -1.09 -8.50 4.66
CA THR A 43 -1.04 -9.87 4.12
C THR A 43 -0.20 -9.92 2.84
N PRO A 44 0.41 -11.07 2.48
CA PRO A 44 1.19 -11.17 1.24
C PRO A 44 0.40 -10.76 -0.02
N GLU A 45 -0.88 -11.11 -0.07
CA GLU A 45 -1.79 -10.71 -1.14
C GLU A 45 -2.01 -9.19 -1.16
N SER A 46 -2.16 -8.57 0.01
CA SER A 46 -2.29 -7.12 0.14
C SER A 46 -0.99 -6.37 -0.19
N GLN A 47 0.17 -6.98 0.06
CA GLN A 47 1.45 -6.44 -0.42
C GLN A 47 1.52 -6.45 -1.95
N ASP A 48 1.11 -7.55 -2.57
CA ASP A 48 1.05 -7.66 -4.04
C ASP A 48 0.10 -6.61 -4.63
N LEU A 49 -1.05 -6.45 -3.98
CA LEU A 49 -2.09 -5.52 -4.38
C LEU A 49 -1.61 -4.05 -4.28
N LEU A 50 -1.02 -3.65 -3.15
CA LEU A 50 -0.53 -2.29 -2.96
C LEU A 50 0.63 -1.98 -3.90
N ALA A 51 1.61 -2.89 -4.03
CA ALA A 51 2.69 -2.71 -4.98
C ALA A 51 2.14 -2.62 -6.41
N GLY A 52 1.16 -3.45 -6.79
CA GLY A 52 0.53 -3.40 -8.12
C GLY A 52 -0.16 -2.07 -8.39
N ALA A 53 -0.87 -1.53 -7.40
CA ALA A 53 -1.47 -0.20 -7.47
C ALA A 53 -0.42 0.90 -7.70
N MET A 54 0.73 0.82 -7.02
CA MET A 54 1.84 1.77 -7.23
C MET A 54 2.46 1.69 -8.63
N VAL A 55 2.57 0.47 -9.19
CA VAL A 55 2.99 0.30 -10.59
C VAL A 55 2.01 0.99 -11.52
N MET A 56 0.71 0.72 -11.39
CA MET A 56 -0.32 1.32 -12.25
C MET A 56 -0.39 2.84 -12.11
N LEU A 57 -0.26 3.37 -10.89
CA LEU A 57 -0.26 4.80 -10.65
C LEU A 57 0.95 5.46 -11.32
N GLY A 58 2.15 4.87 -11.13
CA GLY A 58 3.38 5.37 -11.76
C GLY A 58 3.32 5.35 -13.29
N THR A 59 2.78 4.28 -13.90
CA THR A 59 2.65 4.19 -15.35
C THR A 59 1.59 5.12 -15.90
N MET A 60 0.46 5.28 -15.21
CA MET A 60 -0.60 6.22 -15.58
C MET A 60 -0.09 7.66 -15.56
N MET A 61 0.65 8.07 -14.50
CA MET A 61 1.25 9.40 -14.45
C MET A 61 2.27 9.62 -15.57
N LYS A 62 3.13 8.61 -15.84
CA LYS A 62 4.08 8.65 -16.98
C LYS A 62 3.36 8.87 -18.31
N GLY A 63 2.23 8.18 -18.52
CA GLY A 63 1.40 8.33 -19.71
C GLY A 63 0.72 9.70 -19.82
N LEU A 64 0.15 10.21 -18.73
CA LEU A 64 -0.56 11.49 -18.71
C LEU A 64 0.40 12.67 -18.94
N ALA A 65 1.59 12.64 -18.33
CA ALA A 65 2.62 13.66 -18.53
C ALA A 65 3.13 13.69 -19.98
N ALA A 66 3.24 12.53 -20.65
CA ALA A 66 3.61 12.46 -22.07
C ALA A 66 2.58 13.12 -23.01
N LEU A 67 1.31 13.24 -22.57
CA LEU A 67 0.23 13.91 -23.30
C LEU A 67 0.05 15.39 -22.92
N GLY A 68 0.49 15.80 -21.73
CA GLY A 68 0.24 17.11 -21.13
C GLY A 68 1.22 18.23 -21.48
N GLY A 69 2.37 17.93 -22.11
CA GLY A 69 3.36 18.93 -22.56
C GLY A 69 4.58 19.10 -21.65
N GLU A 70 5.48 20.01 -22.04
CA GLU A 70 6.87 20.18 -21.54
C GLU A 70 6.98 20.91 -20.18
N ASP A 71 6.19 20.54 -19.19
CA ASP A 71 6.44 21.01 -17.82
C ASP A 71 7.69 20.31 -17.25
N ALA A 72 8.70 21.10 -16.88
CA ALA A 72 10.01 20.60 -16.46
C ALA A 72 9.94 19.82 -15.12
N ASP A 73 9.04 20.22 -14.22
CA ASP A 73 8.86 19.58 -12.92
C ASP A 73 8.09 18.26 -13.07
N ALA A 74 7.12 18.21 -13.98
CA ALA A 74 6.48 16.97 -14.40
C ALA A 74 7.49 16.00 -15.02
N GLN A 75 8.34 16.46 -15.94
CA GLN A 75 9.37 15.61 -16.57
C GLN A 75 10.38 15.06 -15.55
N GLN A 76 10.81 15.88 -14.59
CA GLN A 76 11.73 15.43 -13.53
C GLN A 76 11.06 14.36 -12.65
N SER A 77 9.80 14.56 -12.29
CA SER A 77 9.01 13.60 -11.52
C SER A 77 8.83 12.28 -12.28
N MET A 78 8.60 12.35 -13.60
CA MET A 78 8.48 11.16 -14.44
C MET A 78 9.79 10.40 -14.59
N SER A 79 10.93 11.11 -14.67
CA SER A 79 12.24 10.46 -14.69
C SER A 79 12.51 9.70 -13.39
N LYS A 80 12.10 10.26 -12.24
CA LYS A 80 12.21 9.58 -10.94
C LYS A 80 11.32 8.34 -10.87
N ILE A 81 10.03 8.45 -11.25
CA ILE A 81 9.11 7.29 -11.30
C ILE A 81 9.67 6.20 -12.23
N GLY A 82 10.09 6.58 -13.45
CA GLY A 82 10.64 5.64 -14.42
C GLY A 82 11.88 4.92 -13.89
N LYS A 83 12.76 5.66 -13.22
CA LYS A 83 13.95 5.09 -12.58
C LYS A 83 13.59 4.09 -11.48
N VAL A 84 12.64 4.40 -10.61
CA VAL A 84 12.19 3.47 -9.56
C VAL A 84 11.60 2.20 -10.18
N LEU A 85 10.73 2.33 -11.19
CA LEU A 85 10.19 1.17 -11.91
C LEU A 85 11.31 0.29 -12.50
N GLU A 86 12.29 0.89 -13.18
CA GLU A 86 13.43 0.16 -13.76
C GLU A 86 14.32 -0.50 -12.72
N ASP A 87 14.67 0.21 -11.65
CA ASP A 87 15.52 -0.30 -10.55
C ASP A 87 14.86 -1.52 -9.86
N HIS A 88 13.52 -1.57 -9.86
CA HIS A 88 12.72 -2.69 -9.35
C HIS A 88 12.30 -3.72 -10.41
N GLY A 89 12.87 -3.66 -11.62
CA GLY A 89 12.69 -4.68 -12.67
C GLY A 89 11.46 -4.50 -13.56
N LEU A 90 10.70 -3.42 -13.39
CA LEU A 90 9.53 -3.05 -14.18
C LEU A 90 9.93 -2.25 -15.43
N THR A 91 10.78 -2.86 -16.25
CA THR A 91 11.20 -2.30 -17.54
C THR A 91 10.03 -2.21 -18.52
N GLU A 92 10.14 -1.36 -19.54
CA GLU A 92 9.10 -1.27 -20.60
C GLU A 92 8.83 -2.61 -21.28
N ASP A 93 9.85 -3.44 -21.47
CA ASP A 93 9.69 -4.79 -22.05
C ASP A 93 9.00 -5.76 -21.09
N ALA A 94 9.19 -5.59 -19.77
CA ALA A 94 8.44 -6.35 -18.78
C ALA A 94 6.97 -5.91 -18.78
N MET A 95 6.71 -4.60 -18.79
CA MET A 95 5.35 -4.04 -18.80
C MET A 95 4.56 -4.41 -20.07
N LYS A 96 5.18 -4.35 -21.25
CA LYS A 96 4.54 -4.77 -22.52
C LYS A 96 4.16 -6.24 -22.55
N LYS A 97 4.89 -7.10 -21.85
CA LYS A 97 4.54 -8.53 -21.72
C LYS A 97 3.35 -8.75 -20.79
N MET A 98 3.01 -7.76 -19.97
CA MET A 98 1.88 -7.78 -19.05
C MET A 98 0.63 -7.12 -19.65
N GLU A 99 0.78 -6.26 -20.67
CA GLU A 99 -0.31 -5.77 -21.51
C GLU A 99 -1.00 -6.94 -22.24
N GLY A 100 -2.25 -7.25 -21.85
CA GLY A 100 -3.03 -8.37 -22.39
C GLY A 100 -3.30 -9.51 -21.40
N ALA A 101 -2.96 -9.36 -20.12
CA ALA A 101 -3.45 -10.24 -19.08
C ALA A 101 -4.98 -10.13 -18.92
N ASP A 102 -5.64 -11.27 -18.80
CA ASP A 102 -7.09 -11.39 -18.59
C ASP A 102 -7.52 -10.59 -17.33
N GLU A 103 -8.29 -9.52 -17.55
CA GLU A 103 -8.75 -8.56 -16.51
C GLU A 103 -9.85 -9.12 -15.61
N SER A 104 -10.29 -10.37 -15.81
CA SER A 104 -11.40 -10.96 -15.06
C SER A 104 -11.10 -11.21 -13.58
N ASP A 105 -9.83 -11.16 -13.17
CA ASP A 105 -9.41 -11.24 -11.77
C ASP A 105 -8.36 -10.15 -11.43
N PRO A 106 -8.80 -9.03 -10.82
CA PRO A 106 -7.92 -7.93 -10.42
C PRO A 106 -6.77 -8.36 -9.51
N ALA A 107 -6.97 -9.33 -8.60
CA ALA A 107 -5.93 -9.76 -7.68
C ALA A 107 -4.81 -10.52 -8.41
N SER A 108 -5.18 -11.39 -9.36
CA SER A 108 -4.21 -12.08 -10.22
C SER A 108 -3.46 -11.13 -11.16
N ALA A 109 -4.13 -10.10 -11.67
CA ALA A 109 -3.48 -9.08 -12.49
C ALA A 109 -2.41 -8.31 -11.69
N MET A 110 -2.74 -7.85 -10.48
CA MET A 110 -1.81 -7.13 -9.60
C MET A 110 -0.59 -7.97 -9.24
N LYS A 111 -0.82 -9.25 -8.90
CA LYS A 111 0.25 -10.19 -8.60
C LYS A 111 1.22 -10.37 -9.77
N ARG A 112 0.73 -10.44 -11.00
CA ARG A 112 1.58 -10.54 -12.20
C ARG A 112 2.37 -9.25 -12.43
N LEU A 113 1.75 -8.10 -12.22
CA LEU A 113 2.41 -6.79 -12.35
C LEU A 113 3.64 -6.69 -11.45
N VAL A 114 3.57 -7.24 -10.24
CA VAL A 114 4.66 -7.16 -9.24
C VAL A 114 5.56 -8.37 -9.20
N GLU A 115 5.33 -9.38 -10.05
CA GLU A 115 6.19 -10.57 -10.11
C GLU A 115 7.68 -10.24 -10.38
N PRO A 116 8.02 -9.24 -11.22
CA PRO A 116 9.40 -8.80 -11.42
C PRO A 116 10.01 -8.10 -10.19
N VAL A 117 9.16 -7.57 -9.29
CA VAL A 117 9.57 -6.78 -8.12
C VAL A 117 10.02 -7.72 -7.01
N LYS A 118 11.35 -7.85 -6.85
CA LYS A 118 11.95 -8.74 -5.84
C LYS A 118 11.72 -8.25 -4.42
N ASP A 119 11.77 -6.94 -4.22
CA ASP A 119 11.60 -6.29 -2.93
C ASP A 119 10.45 -5.29 -3.00
N LYS A 120 9.25 -5.77 -2.69
CA LYS A 120 8.02 -4.97 -2.77
C LYS A 120 7.99 -3.87 -1.70
N ALA A 121 8.64 -4.09 -0.57
CA ALA A 121 8.70 -3.10 0.49
C ALA A 121 9.59 -1.93 0.09
N ALA A 122 10.79 -2.22 -0.43
CA ALA A 122 11.66 -1.20 -0.99
C ALA A 122 11.01 -0.47 -2.18
N PHE A 123 10.35 -1.21 -3.08
CA PHE A 123 9.63 -0.60 -4.21
C PHE A 123 8.54 0.39 -3.76
N VAL A 124 7.67 -0.03 -2.84
CA VAL A 124 6.62 0.85 -2.31
C VAL A 124 7.26 2.05 -1.61
N GLY A 125 8.31 1.85 -0.82
CA GLY A 125 9.03 2.96 -0.18
C GLY A 125 9.61 3.98 -1.15
N ASP A 126 10.31 3.52 -2.18
CA ASP A 126 10.89 4.39 -3.21
C ASP A 126 9.79 5.15 -3.98
N MET A 127 8.66 4.50 -4.28
CA MET A 127 7.51 5.17 -4.91
C MET A 127 6.90 6.23 -4.00
N PHE A 128 6.73 5.95 -2.70
CA PHE A 128 6.24 6.91 -1.72
C PHE A 128 7.17 8.12 -1.57
N GLU A 129 8.50 7.91 -1.57
CA GLU A 129 9.47 8.99 -1.53
C GLU A 129 9.35 9.89 -2.76
N VAL A 130 9.23 9.29 -3.94
CA VAL A 130 9.04 10.03 -5.19
C VAL A 130 7.75 10.84 -5.17
N PHE A 131 6.62 10.26 -4.76
CA PHE A 131 5.34 10.98 -4.67
C PHE A 131 5.36 12.09 -3.64
N SER A 132 5.92 11.84 -2.45
CA SER A 132 6.00 12.86 -1.38
C SER A 132 6.85 14.08 -1.80
N GLY A 133 7.79 13.90 -2.73
CA GLY A 133 8.57 14.99 -3.30
C GLY A 133 7.88 15.79 -4.42
N MET A 134 6.66 15.46 -4.80
CA MET A 134 5.87 16.19 -5.82
C MET A 134 5.03 17.29 -5.18
N GLU A 135 4.63 18.29 -5.98
CA GLU A 135 3.81 19.43 -5.51
C GLU A 135 2.46 18.98 -4.92
N ASP A 136 1.83 17.95 -5.52
CA ASP A 136 0.61 17.29 -5.01
C ASP A 136 0.90 16.08 -4.10
N GLY A 137 2.16 15.86 -3.72
CA GLY A 137 2.60 14.71 -2.92
C GLY A 137 1.89 14.59 -1.57
N ALA A 138 1.50 15.73 -0.99
CA ALA A 138 0.75 15.79 0.26
C ALA A 138 -0.66 15.20 0.15
N ALA A 139 -1.30 15.24 -1.03
CA ALA A 139 -2.60 14.62 -1.26
C ALA A 139 -2.47 13.09 -1.28
N VAL A 140 -1.48 12.58 -2.02
CA VAL A 140 -1.17 11.15 -2.06
C VAL A 140 -0.83 10.65 -0.66
N GLN A 141 0.03 11.35 0.08
CA GLN A 141 0.40 10.97 1.45
C GLN A 141 -0.80 10.97 2.40
N LYS A 142 -1.76 11.88 2.22
CA LYS A 142 -2.98 11.95 3.04
C LYS A 142 -3.92 10.78 2.75
N ASP A 143 -4.04 10.36 1.50
CA ASP A 143 -4.88 9.23 1.10
C ASP A 143 -4.36 7.88 1.61
N PHE A 144 -3.05 7.81 1.90
CA PHE A 144 -2.42 6.63 2.51
C PHE A 144 -2.25 6.72 4.03
N GLN A 145 -2.70 7.80 4.68
CA GLN A 145 -2.60 7.92 6.14
C GLN A 145 -3.61 7.01 6.84
N PHE A 146 -3.09 5.98 7.53
CA PHE A 146 -3.86 5.19 8.49
C PHE A 146 -4.14 6.03 9.73
N LYS A 147 -5.16 6.87 9.67
CA LYS A 147 -5.64 7.67 10.81
C LYS A 147 -6.94 7.07 11.33
N GLY A 148 -7.29 7.44 12.56
CA GLY A 148 -8.52 6.97 13.19
C GLY A 148 -8.33 5.84 14.20
N THR A 149 -9.47 5.31 14.64
CA THR A 149 -9.58 4.28 15.68
C THR A 149 -10.46 3.14 15.18
N LEU A 150 -10.04 1.90 15.46
CA LEU A 150 -10.87 0.74 15.16
C LEU A 150 -12.02 0.59 16.18
N LYS A 151 -13.20 0.30 15.66
CA LYS A 151 -14.40 -0.07 16.41
C LYS A 151 -15.02 -1.35 15.86
N ASP A 152 -15.98 -1.88 16.62
CA ASP A 152 -16.83 -3.02 16.21
C ASP A 152 -16.05 -4.23 15.70
N ILE A 153 -14.92 -4.51 16.36
CA ILE A 153 -14.01 -5.58 15.96
C ILE A 153 -14.69 -6.92 16.20
N LYS A 154 -14.87 -7.67 15.11
CA LYS A 154 -15.46 -9.01 15.10
C LYS A 154 -14.45 -9.97 14.54
N ILE A 155 -14.07 -10.95 15.35
CA ILE A 155 -13.15 -12.01 14.97
C ILE A 155 -13.97 -13.25 14.64
N ASP A 156 -13.76 -13.80 13.45
CA ASP A 156 -14.34 -15.07 13.00
C ASP A 156 -13.22 -15.99 12.51
N GLY A 157 -12.79 -16.91 13.37
CA GLY A 157 -11.69 -17.82 13.11
C GLY A 157 -10.38 -17.09 12.78
N ASP A 158 -9.95 -17.21 11.53
CA ASP A 158 -8.72 -16.62 11.00
C ASP A 158 -8.97 -15.29 10.22
N SER A 159 -10.18 -14.74 10.29
CA SER A 159 -10.53 -13.45 9.72
C SER A 159 -11.06 -12.51 10.81
N ALA A 160 -10.91 -11.20 10.62
CA ALA A 160 -11.57 -10.22 11.45
C ALA A 160 -12.01 -9.02 10.61
N SER A 161 -13.14 -8.43 11.01
CA SER A 161 -13.63 -7.16 10.48
C SER A 161 -13.69 -6.14 11.60
N ALA A 162 -13.49 -4.89 11.23
CA ALA A 162 -13.61 -3.73 12.09
C ALA A 162 -14.20 -2.58 11.28
N VAL A 163 -14.52 -1.51 11.98
CA VAL A 163 -14.87 -0.22 11.40
C VAL A 163 -13.77 0.75 11.79
N LEU A 164 -13.14 1.38 10.79
CA LEU A 164 -12.21 2.46 11.01
C LEU A 164 -12.97 3.78 11.06
N GLU A 165 -12.96 4.45 12.21
CA GLU A 165 -13.49 5.80 12.32
C GLU A 165 -12.38 6.84 12.27
N ASP A 166 -12.42 7.74 11.29
CA ASP A 166 -11.55 8.91 11.21
C ASP A 166 -12.35 10.17 10.85
N GLY A 167 -12.31 11.20 11.71
CA GLY A 167 -12.86 12.52 11.38
C GLY A 167 -14.34 12.61 10.98
N GLY A 168 -15.13 11.55 11.17
CA GLY A 168 -16.53 11.47 10.75
C GLY A 168 -16.81 10.50 9.58
N THR A 169 -15.78 9.89 8.98
CA THR A 169 -15.93 8.73 8.09
C THR A 169 -15.89 7.44 8.90
N SER A 170 -16.47 6.39 8.33
CA SER A 170 -16.62 5.08 8.95
C SER A 170 -16.45 4.03 7.87
N ASP A 171 -15.22 3.55 7.70
CA ASP A 171 -14.84 2.68 6.60
C ASP A 171 -14.67 1.23 7.09
N PRO A 172 -15.16 0.23 6.35
CA PRO A 172 -14.93 -1.17 6.71
C PRO A 172 -13.43 -1.46 6.66
N PHE A 173 -12.94 -2.25 7.60
CA PHE A 173 -11.53 -2.56 7.70
C PHE A 173 -11.33 -4.04 8.01
N GLN A 174 -10.48 -4.72 7.24
CA GLN A 174 -10.36 -6.17 7.30
C GLN A 174 -8.97 -6.63 7.74
N PHE A 175 -8.96 -7.77 8.42
CA PHE A 175 -7.75 -8.44 8.87
C PHE A 175 -7.83 -9.93 8.59
N LYS A 176 -6.66 -10.53 8.40
CA LYS A 176 -6.51 -11.96 8.21
C LYS A 176 -5.34 -12.49 9.03
N LYS A 177 -5.52 -13.66 9.61
CA LYS A 177 -4.50 -14.35 10.37
C LYS A 177 -3.69 -15.24 9.45
N VAL A 178 -2.41 -14.93 9.29
CA VAL A 178 -1.48 -15.67 8.44
C VAL A 178 -0.34 -16.22 9.30
N LYS A 179 -0.16 -17.54 9.28
CA LYS A 179 0.89 -18.25 10.04
C LYS A 179 0.93 -17.88 11.54
N GLY A 180 -0.24 -17.60 12.11
CA GLY A 180 -0.43 -17.25 13.53
C GLY A 180 -0.12 -15.79 13.88
N SER A 181 -0.03 -14.89 12.90
CA SER A 181 0.01 -13.43 13.09
C SER A 181 -1.21 -12.81 12.42
N TRP A 182 -1.85 -11.83 13.06
CA TRP A 182 -2.83 -10.97 12.40
C TRP A 182 -2.12 -9.99 11.47
N LEU A 183 -2.70 -9.76 10.30
CA LEU A 183 -2.23 -8.84 9.28
C LEU A 183 -3.43 -8.08 8.67
N ILE A 184 -3.18 -6.88 8.19
CA ILE A 184 -4.16 -6.05 7.47
C ILE A 184 -4.42 -6.69 6.11
N HIS A 185 -5.70 -6.85 5.79
CA HIS A 185 -6.15 -7.35 4.50
C HIS A 185 -6.85 -6.22 3.74
N LEU A 186 -6.20 -5.78 2.67
CA LEU A 186 -6.77 -4.84 1.69
C LEU A 186 -7.65 -5.62 0.71
N ASP A 187 -8.89 -5.18 0.53
CA ASP A 187 -9.81 -5.77 -0.42
C ASP A 187 -9.53 -5.24 -1.85
N PRO A 188 -9.30 -6.12 -2.85
CA PRO A 188 -9.06 -5.70 -4.23
C PRO A 188 -10.17 -4.84 -4.82
N SER A 189 -11.42 -5.03 -4.37
CA SER A 189 -12.57 -4.27 -4.86
C SER A 189 -12.55 -2.81 -4.40
N GLU A 190 -11.95 -2.51 -3.26
CA GLU A 190 -11.81 -1.14 -2.76
C GLU A 190 -10.80 -0.33 -3.57
N LEU A 191 -9.77 -0.97 -4.14
CA LEU A 191 -8.83 -0.30 -5.04
C LEU A 191 -9.37 -0.14 -6.46
N ALA A 192 -10.24 -1.04 -6.91
CA ALA A 192 -10.90 -0.93 -8.22
C ALA A 192 -12.06 0.11 -8.23
N GLY A 193 -12.60 0.44 -7.05
CA GLY A 193 -13.70 1.41 -6.86
C GLY A 193 -13.28 2.88 -6.88
N GLY A 194 -11.98 3.16 -7.00
CA GLY A 194 -11.41 4.49 -6.77
C GLY A 194 -11.14 4.70 -5.28
N PHE A 195 -9.98 5.28 -4.97
CA PHE A 195 -9.66 5.78 -3.63
C PHE A 195 -10.88 6.49 -3.04
N PRO A 196 -11.35 6.12 -1.83
CA PRO A 196 -12.49 6.78 -1.21
C PRO A 196 -12.10 8.23 -0.88
N GLY A 197 -12.45 9.11 -1.80
CA GLY A 197 -12.13 10.53 -1.78
C GLY A 197 -13.11 11.30 -2.64
N ASN A 198 -14.39 11.27 -2.26
CA ASN A 198 -15.37 12.29 -2.66
C ASN A 198 -16.24 12.69 -1.48
#